data_AF-A0A933E8Y3-F1
#
_entry.id   AF-A0A933E8Y3-F1
#
_cell.length_a   1.000
_cell.length_b   1.000
_cell.length_c   1.000
_cell.angle_alpha   90.00
_cell.angle_beta   90.00
_cell.angle_gamma   90.00
#
_symmetry.space_group_name_H-M   'P 1'
#
loop_
_entity.id
_entity.type
_entity.pdbx_description
1 polymer ?
#
loop_
_entity_poly.entity_id
_entity_poly.type
_entity_poly.pdbx_seq_one_letter_code
_entity_poly.pdbx_strand_id
1 'polypeptide(L)'
;MKPKETILLLDGNALLHRAWHAIPPLTTKDGLVVNAAYGFAMIVEKMIELQKPEYMAVAWDVKGGTFRDKLFEAYKAQREKKEQELYDQIPIIQKILDAFGIPSIEVKG
;
A
#
# COMPACT_ATOMS: atom_id res chain seq x y z
N MET A 1 -29.04 22.44 4.93
CA MET A 1 -28.84 20.98 4.79
C MET A 1 -27.57 20.63 5.54
N LYS A 2 -27.56 19.55 6.34
CA LYS A 2 -26.30 19.03 6.89
C LYS A 2 -25.42 18.57 5.71
N PRO A 3 -24.09 18.79 5.73
CA PRO A 3 -23.22 18.22 4.72
C PRO A 3 -23.40 16.70 4.70
N LYS A 4 -23.34 16.10 3.50
CA LYS A 4 -23.52 14.67 3.33
C LYS A 4 -22.29 13.95 3.89
N GLU A 5 -22.47 13.23 4.99
CA GLU A 5 -21.43 12.39 5.58
C GLU A 5 -20.94 11.39 4.53
N THR A 6 -19.63 11.38 4.27
CA THR A 6 -19.00 10.56 3.23
C THR A 6 -17.95 9.66 3.84
N ILE A 7 -18.05 8.36 3.55
CA ILE A 7 -17.09 7.35 3.96
C ILE A 7 -16.30 6.90 2.73
N LEU A 8 -14.97 6.89 2.83
CA LEU A 8 -14.08 6.32 1.83
C LEU A 8 -13.47 5.01 2.30
N LEU A 9 -13.75 3.94 1.56
CA LEU A 9 -13.15 2.63 1.75
C LEU A 9 -12.21 2.35 0.59
N LEU A 10 -10.93 2.16 0.90
CA LEU A 10 -9.88 1.98 -0.09
C LEU A 10 -9.37 0.54 -0.11
N ASP A 11 -9.16 0.01 -1.30
CA ASP A 11 -8.39 -1.22 -1.53
C ASP A 11 -6.90 -0.89 -1.51
N GLY A 12 -6.22 -1.30 -0.44
CA GLY A 12 -4.80 -1.04 -0.22
C GLY A 12 -3.91 -1.69 -1.27
N ASN A 13 -4.22 -2.93 -1.67
CA ASN A 13 -3.44 -3.67 -2.67
C ASN A 13 -3.53 -3.01 -4.04
N ALA A 14 -4.73 -2.63 -4.47
CA ALA A 14 -4.93 -1.95 -5.74
C ALA A 14 -4.19 -0.60 -5.80
N LEU A 15 -4.22 0.18 -4.71
CA LEU A 15 -3.52 1.47 -4.63
C LEU A 15 -2.01 1.30 -4.54
N LEU A 16 -1.51 0.29 -3.82
CA LEU A 16 -0.09 -0.06 -3.75
C LEU A 16 0.47 -0.35 -5.15
N HIS A 17 -0.20 -1.21 -5.93
CA HIS A 17 0.22 -1.53 -7.30
C HIS A 17 0.19 -0.29 -8.22
N ARG A 18 -0.84 0.56 -8.10
CA ARG A 18 -0.89 1.81 -8.87
C ARG A 18 0.29 2.73 -8.53
N ALA A 19 0.57 2.92 -7.24
CA ALA A 19 1.67 3.77 -6.79
C ALA A 19 3.03 3.24 -7.26
N TRP A 20 3.24 1.93 -7.18
CA TRP A 20 4.47 1.26 -7.64
C TRP A 20 4.77 1.49 -9.11
N HIS A 21 3.75 1.45 -9.97
CA HIS A 21 3.91 1.64 -11.41
C HIS A 21 3.93 3.11 -11.83
N ALA A 22 3.32 4.00 -11.05
CA ALA A 22 3.24 5.42 -11.36
C ALA A 22 4.50 6.19 -10.94
N ILE A 23 5.12 5.82 -9.82
CA ILE A 23 6.29 6.52 -9.28
C ILE A 23 7.58 5.82 -9.74
N PRO A 24 8.52 6.55 -10.38
CA PRO A 24 9.84 6.02 -10.70
C PRO A 24 10.55 5.40 -9.48
N PRO A 25 11.51 4.47 -9.68
CA PRO A 25 12.25 3.89 -8.57
C PRO A 25 12.81 4.97 -7.63
N LEU A 26 12.44 4.86 -6.36
CA LEU A 26 12.80 5.79 -5.31
C LEU A 26 13.31 4.99 -4.13
N THR A 27 14.50 5.34 -3.65
CA THR A 27 15.16 4.67 -2.54
C THR A 27 15.55 5.66 -1.46
N THR A 28 15.56 5.20 -0.22
CA THR A 28 16.17 5.92 0.89
C THR A 28 17.70 5.91 0.76
N LYS A 29 18.39 6.69 1.61
CA LYS A 29 19.86 6.71 1.66
C LYS A 29 20.46 5.33 1.96
N ASP A 30 19.74 4.50 2.71
CA ASP A 30 20.16 3.15 3.08
C ASP A 30 19.76 2.10 2.04
N GLY A 31 19.23 2.52 0.88
CA GLY A 31 18.91 1.65 -0.25
C GLY A 31 17.52 1.02 -0.22
N LEU A 32 16.72 1.26 0.82
CA LEU A 32 15.35 0.74 0.90
C LEU A 32 14.45 1.38 -0.17
N VAL A 33 13.77 0.55 -0.97
CA VAL A 33 12.82 0.99 -2.01
C VAL A 33 11.52 1.48 -1.36
N VAL A 34 11.06 2.68 -1.74
CA VAL A 34 9.94 3.39 -1.09
C VAL A 34 9.02 4.13 -2.08
N ASN A 35 9.15 3.89 -3.38
CA ASN A 35 8.35 4.57 -4.41
C ASN A 35 6.84 4.33 -4.28
N ALA A 36 6.42 3.11 -3.96
CA ALA A 36 5.01 2.81 -3.77
C ALA A 36 4.47 3.42 -2.48
N ALA A 37 5.23 3.39 -1.38
CA ALA A 37 4.84 4.04 -0.12
C ALA A 37 4.67 5.56 -0.31
N TYR A 38 5.59 6.19 -1.01
CA TYR A 38 5.52 7.62 -1.35
C TYR A 38 4.30 7.93 -2.22
N GLY A 39 4.10 7.18 -3.30
CA GLY A 39 2.94 7.37 -4.18
C GLY A 39 1.60 7.12 -3.47
N PHE A 40 1.56 6.14 -2.56
CA PHE A 40 0.37 5.86 -1.76
C PHE A 40 0.02 7.05 -0.85
N ALA A 41 1.01 7.64 -0.18
CA ALA A 41 0.82 8.82 0.65
C ALA A 41 0.24 10.00 -0.15
N MET A 42 0.77 10.25 -1.36
CA MET A 42 0.23 11.28 -2.26
C MET A 42 -1.22 11.01 -2.67
N ILE A 43 -1.58 9.75 -2.94
CA ILE A 43 -2.96 9.38 -3.29
C ILE A 43 -3.89 9.65 -2.10
N VAL A 44 -3.51 9.23 -0.89
CA VAL A 44 -4.30 9.45 0.34
C VAL A 44 -4.52 10.94 0.59
N GLU A 45 -3.44 11.73 0.58
CA GLU A 45 -3.51 13.18 0.74
C GLU A 45 -4.46 13.82 -0.29
N LYS A 46 -4.35 13.41 -1.56
CA LYS A 46 -5.19 13.95 -2.62
C LYS A 46 -6.66 13.56 -2.45
N MET A 47 -6.94 12.34 -2.00
CA MET A 47 -8.31 11.88 -1.74
C MET A 47 -8.95 12.66 -0.59
N ILE A 48 -8.20 12.93 0.47
CA ILE A 48 -8.68 13.77 1.59
C ILE A 48 -9.02 15.17 1.10
N GLU A 49 -8.13 15.78 0.30
CA GLU A 49 -8.33 17.14 -0.24
C GLU A 49 -9.56 17.24 -1.16
N LEU A 50 -9.71 16.28 -2.09
CA LEU A 50 -10.76 16.32 -3.12
C LEU A 50 -12.13 15.88 -2.60
N GLN A 51 -12.17 14.82 -1.80
CA GLN A 51 -13.42 14.21 -1.38
C GLN A 51 -13.90 14.72 -0.02
N LYS A 52 -12.99 15.25 0.81
CA LYS A 52 -13.28 15.73 2.17
C LYS A 52 -14.13 14.72 2.96
N PRO A 53 -13.70 13.44 3.02
CA PRO A 53 -14.48 12.42 3.70
C PRO A 53 -14.53 12.70 5.19
N GLU A 54 -15.62 12.28 5.82
CA GLU A 54 -15.72 12.30 7.28
C GLU A 54 -15.06 11.06 7.90
N TYR A 55 -15.05 9.96 7.15
CA TYR A 55 -14.43 8.71 7.55
C TYR A 55 -13.63 8.11 6.39
N MET A 56 -12.47 7.53 6.70
CA MET A 56 -11.66 6.79 5.73
C MET A 56 -11.11 5.53 6.38
N ALA A 57 -11.05 4.43 5.63
CA ALA A 57 -10.33 3.21 6.02
C ALA A 57 -9.69 2.55 4.80
N VAL A 58 -8.61 1.81 5.04
CA VAL A 58 -7.90 1.02 4.02
C VAL A 58 -8.00 -0.46 4.39
N ALA A 59 -8.42 -1.29 3.44
CA ALA A 59 -8.47 -2.73 3.58
C ALA A 59 -7.31 -3.39 2.81
N TRP A 60 -6.71 -4.42 3.39
CA TRP A 60 -5.64 -5.20 2.78
C TRP A 60 -6.07 -6.65 2.58
N ASP A 61 -5.69 -7.22 1.44
CA ASP A 61 -5.83 -8.65 1.23
C ASP A 61 -4.72 -9.38 1.98
N VAL A 62 -5.11 -10.16 2.99
CA VAL A 62 -4.17 -11.01 3.73
C VAL A 62 -3.76 -12.18 2.84
N LYS A 63 -2.47 -12.28 2.52
CA LYS A 63 -1.90 -13.52 1.96
C LYS A 63 -1.78 -14.57 3.07
N GLY A 64 -2.88 -15.26 3.34
CA GLY A 64 -2.96 -16.41 4.25
C GLY A 64 -2.52 -17.72 3.57
N GLY A 65 -1.21 -17.94 3.48
CA GLY A 65 -0.61 -19.27 3.44
C GLY A 65 -0.45 -19.94 2.07
N THR A 66 0.73 -19.83 1.45
CA THR A 66 1.42 -21.05 1.01
C THR A 66 2.93 -20.87 1.09
N PHE A 67 3.53 -21.95 1.55
CA PHE A 67 4.94 -22.33 1.54
C PHE A 67 5.53 -22.38 0.11
N ARG A 68 5.33 -21.35 -0.72
CA ARG A 68 5.67 -21.39 -2.15
C ARG A 68 7.04 -20.84 -2.51
N ASP A 69 7.77 -20.33 -1.52
CA ASP A 69 9.09 -19.69 -1.73
C ASP A 69 10.28 -20.66 -1.70
N LYS A 70 10.07 -21.98 -1.58
CA LYS A 70 11.16 -22.94 -1.33
C LYS A 70 11.69 -23.75 -2.52
N LEU A 71 11.29 -23.54 -3.78
CA LEU A 71 11.59 -24.55 -4.81
C LEU A 71 12.00 -24.13 -6.24
N PHE A 72 12.30 -22.86 -6.59
CA PHE A 72 12.76 -22.57 -7.97
C PHE A 72 13.73 -21.37 -8.08
N GLU A 73 14.95 -21.53 -7.57
CA GLU A 73 15.92 -20.46 -7.26
C GLU A 73 16.55 -19.69 -8.44
N ALA A 74 16.67 -20.22 -9.67
CA ALA A 74 17.62 -19.59 -10.63
C ALA A 74 16.99 -18.70 -11.72
N TYR A 75 15.73 -18.92 -12.10
CA TYR A 75 15.15 -18.27 -13.30
C TYR A 75 14.09 -17.20 -12.99
N LYS A 76 13.47 -17.24 -11.80
CA LYS A 76 12.44 -16.28 -11.37
C LYS A 76 12.94 -15.18 -10.42
N ALA A 77 14.20 -15.27 -10.00
CA ALA A 77 14.78 -14.46 -8.93
C ALA A 77 14.60 -12.94 -9.12
N GLN A 78 14.73 -12.40 -10.34
CA GLN A 78 14.55 -10.96 -10.58
C GLN A 78 13.10 -10.51 -10.49
N ARG A 79 12.14 -11.34 -10.92
CA ARG A 79 10.71 -11.00 -10.85
C ARG A 79 10.18 -11.15 -9.43
N GLU A 80 10.60 -12.20 -8.73
CA GLU A 80 10.27 -12.42 -7.32
C GLU A 80 10.86 -11.33 -6.43
N LYS A 81 12.12 -10.91 -6.66
CA LYS A 81 12.72 -9.80 -5.92
C LYS A 81 11.94 -8.49 -6.11
N LYS A 82 11.55 -8.16 -7.33
CA LYS A 82 10.78 -6.95 -7.63
C LYS A 82 9.38 -6.99 -7.00
N GLU A 83 8.77 -8.18 -6.96
CA GLU A 83 7.48 -8.38 -6.32
C GLU A 83 7.59 -8.33 -4.78
N GLN A 84 8.69 -8.81 -4.20
CA GLN A 84 8.97 -8.69 -2.77
C GLN A 84 9.19 -7.23 -2.35
N GLU A 85 10.00 -6.47 -3.09
CA GLU A 85 10.25 -5.02 -2.83
C GLU A 85 8.97 -4.17 -2.88
N LEU A 86 7.96 -4.61 -3.63
CA LEU A 86 6.64 -3.99 -3.63
C LEU A 86 5.90 -4.24 -2.32
N TYR A 87 5.78 -5.50 -1.90
CA TYR A 87 5.02 -5.86 -0.70
C TYR A 87 5.72 -5.48 0.60
N ASP A 88 7.06 -5.38 0.60
CA ASP A 88 7.87 -4.88 1.73
C ASP A 88 7.55 -3.43 2.10
N GLN A 89 6.89 -2.68 1.20
CA GLN A 89 6.44 -1.33 1.47
C GLN A 89 5.09 -1.26 2.21
N ILE A 90 4.33 -2.36 2.32
CA ILE A 90 3.05 -2.38 3.05
C ILE A 90 3.22 -1.94 4.51
N PRO A 91 4.16 -2.47 5.31
CA PRO A 91 4.37 -2.02 6.68
C PRO A 91 4.72 -0.53 6.79
N ILE A 92 5.38 0.04 5.77
CA ILE A 92 5.69 1.48 5.72
C ILE A 92 4.40 2.27 5.48
N ILE A 93 3.56 1.83 4.55
CA ILE A 93 2.27 2.45 4.25
C ILE A 93 1.35 2.38 5.48
N GLN A 94 1.31 1.26 6.19
CA GLN A 94 0.52 1.13 7.42
C GLN A 94 0.94 2.15 8.48
N LYS A 95 2.25 2.41 8.63
CA LYS A 95 2.76 3.48 9.52
C LYS A 95 2.36 4.88 9.04
N ILE A 96 2.35 5.11 7.73
CA ILE A 96 1.88 6.37 7.14
C ILE A 96 0.39 6.57 7.46
N LEU A 97 -0.43 5.55 7.24
CA LEU A 97 -1.87 5.58 7.53
C LEU A 97 -2.16 5.83 9.02
N ASP A 98 -1.40 5.18 9.91
CA ASP A 98 -1.47 5.42 11.35
C ASP A 98 -1.16 6.89 11.70
N ALA A 99 -0.14 7.48 11.08
CA ALA A 99 0.18 8.90 11.26
C ALA A 99 -0.93 9.85 10.75
N PHE A 100 -1.72 9.43 9.76
CA PHE A 100 -2.92 10.14 9.31
C PHE A 100 -4.16 9.85 10.19
N GLY A 101 -4.08 8.92 11.14
CA GLY A 101 -5.23 8.46 11.93
C GLY A 101 -6.22 7.63 11.12
N ILE A 102 -5.78 7.01 10.02
CA ILE A 102 -6.62 6.20 9.13
C ILE A 102 -6.46 4.72 9.49
N PRO A 103 -7.54 4.02 9.85
CA PRO A 103 -7.50 2.59 10.10
C PRO A 103 -7.03 1.80 8.87
N SER A 104 -6.03 0.95 9.09
CA SER A 104 -5.54 -0.05 8.15
C SER A 104 -5.98 -1.43 8.64
N ILE A 105 -6.89 -2.08 7.91
CA ILE A 105 -7.59 -3.28 8.34
C ILE A 105 -7.17 -4.47 7.49
N GLU A 106 -6.86 -5.57 8.16
CA GLU A 106 -6.57 -6.85 7.52
C GLU A 106 -7.26 -7.96 8.34
N VAL A 107 -7.92 -8.90 7.66
CA VAL A 107 -8.60 -10.03 8.32
C VAL A 107 -8.09 -11.31 7.69
N LYS A 108 -7.57 -12.21 8.54
CA LYS A 108 -7.21 -13.57 8.10
C LYS A 108 -8.50 -14.30 7.74
N GLY A 109 -8.58 -14.76 6.49
CA GLY A 109 -9.60 -15.71 6.05
C GLY A 109 -9.36 -17.11 6.58
#